data_AF-A0A1E3GRM4-F1
#
_entry.id   AF-A0A1E3GRM4-F1
#
_cell.length_a   1.000
_cell.length_b   1.000
_cell.length_c   1.000
_cell.angle_alpha   90.00
_cell.angle_beta   90.00
_cell.angle_gamma   90.00
#
_symmetry.space_group_name_H-M   'P 1'
#
loop_
_entity.id
_entity.type
_entity.pdbx_description
1 polymer ?
#
loop_
_entity_poly.entity_id
_entity_poly.type
_entity_poly.pdbx_seq_one_letter_code
_entity_poly.pdbx_strand_id
1 'polypeptide(L)'
;MTSDRDDDRLGYKKPPTWGRFQKGRSGNPEGRPRKPRPDNPGPSNDPSALDDALRKERDRRIRVTDASGTRDAALTEVIVRALTNNAIKGDVRAQREALKLLRELDGRDAARLKAEAERKQHQFEQICTLKQHKARIWAAAARQGVEPEAPWPHPDDIFINAATGSWSVRGPFTEEDLPFFNYCRAQRDALFARLALDLCQSKAQNIARTSIGNLWVYWDSKLPKRWQILDDFEPRLMALMVRRLRDLRAHLEGCLRRVEDLRPTSMHGPMDKETYRSVNVVMKPLLQRYGYRSQAEFERAYELFGEDMPWPKTGS
;
A
#
# COMPACT_ATOMS: atom_id res chain seq x y z
N MET A 1 80.35 -47.83 -45.56
CA MET A 1 79.20 -48.28 -46.38
C MET A 1 78.16 -48.88 -45.44
N THR A 2 76.97 -48.25 -45.41
CA THR A 2 75.61 -48.71 -45.00
C THR A 2 75.49 -49.90 -44.05
N SER A 3 74.75 -49.84 -42.94
CA SER A 3 73.29 -49.62 -42.91
C SER A 3 72.86 -49.24 -41.47
N ASP A 4 72.03 -48.21 -41.29
CA ASP A 4 70.58 -48.35 -41.08
C ASP A 4 70.21 -48.45 -39.58
N ARG A 5 69.58 -47.40 -39.05
CA ARG A 5 68.74 -47.47 -37.84
C ARG A 5 67.64 -46.42 -37.92
N ASP A 6 66.62 -46.80 -38.67
CA ASP A 6 65.22 -46.74 -38.26
C ASP A 6 64.85 -45.54 -37.39
N ASP A 7 64.50 -44.46 -38.07
CA ASP A 7 63.51 -43.50 -37.59
C ASP A 7 62.14 -44.21 -37.60
N ASP A 8 61.96 -45.04 -36.57
CA ASP A 8 61.00 -46.14 -36.51
C ASP A 8 59.59 -45.61 -36.18
N ARG A 9 58.86 -45.27 -37.25
CA ARG A 9 57.39 -45.21 -37.39
C ARG A 9 56.62 -45.06 -36.07
N LEU A 10 56.34 -43.81 -35.72
CA LEU A 10 55.29 -43.45 -34.77
C LEU A 10 53.98 -44.16 -35.17
N GLY A 11 53.49 -45.04 -34.31
CA GLY A 11 52.33 -45.89 -34.58
C GLY A 11 51.52 -46.19 -33.33
N TYR A 12 50.34 -46.77 -33.50
CA TYR A 12 49.44 -47.10 -32.40
C TYR A 12 50.14 -48.00 -31.36
N LYS A 13 50.09 -47.59 -30.08
CA LYS A 13 50.79 -48.21 -28.93
C LYS A 13 52.33 -48.16 -28.94
N LYS A 14 52.97 -47.36 -29.79
CA LYS A 14 54.43 -47.11 -29.78
C LYS A 14 54.75 -45.64 -29.48
N PRO A 15 54.66 -45.20 -28.20
CA PRO A 15 55.02 -43.82 -27.87
C PRO A 15 56.53 -43.60 -28.05
N PRO A 16 56.95 -42.41 -28.55
CA PRO A 16 58.35 -42.10 -28.79
C PRO A 16 59.17 -42.21 -27.50
N THR A 17 60.41 -42.65 -27.62
CA THR A 17 61.31 -42.92 -26.50
C THR A 17 61.58 -41.68 -25.65
N TRP A 18 61.64 -40.48 -26.25
CA TRP A 18 61.85 -39.22 -25.54
C TRP A 18 60.69 -38.79 -24.62
N GLY A 19 59.47 -39.30 -24.84
CA GLY A 19 58.28 -38.95 -24.05
C GLY A 19 57.93 -39.96 -22.94
N ARG A 20 58.70 -41.04 -22.78
CA ARG A 20 58.41 -42.08 -21.78
C ARG A 20 58.91 -41.65 -20.40
N PHE A 21 58.08 -41.82 -19.36
CA PHE A 21 58.53 -41.63 -17.98
C PHE A 21 59.67 -42.60 -17.64
N GLN A 22 60.71 -42.10 -16.99
CA GLN A 22 61.83 -42.93 -16.54
C GLN A 22 61.35 -43.87 -15.42
N LYS A 23 61.64 -45.17 -15.57
CA LYS A 23 61.28 -46.20 -14.58
C LYS A 23 61.92 -45.84 -13.23
N GLY A 24 61.10 -45.66 -12.20
CA GLY A 24 61.53 -45.27 -10.85
C GLY A 24 61.40 -43.77 -10.54
N ARG A 25 61.02 -42.92 -11.50
CA ARG A 25 60.77 -41.49 -11.27
C ARG A 25 59.34 -41.14 -11.67
N SER A 26 58.51 -40.71 -10.71
CA SER A 26 57.16 -40.22 -10.97
C SER A 26 57.21 -38.97 -11.85
N GLY A 27 56.36 -38.89 -12.87
CA GLY A 27 56.19 -37.68 -13.69
C GLY A 27 55.60 -36.47 -12.94
N ASN A 28 55.09 -36.70 -11.72
CA ASN A 28 54.67 -35.67 -10.80
C ASN A 28 55.29 -35.94 -9.42
N PRO A 29 56.51 -35.42 -9.16
CA PRO A 29 57.21 -35.67 -7.89
C PRO A 29 56.52 -35.02 -6.67
N GLU A 30 55.74 -33.95 -6.87
CA GLU A 30 55.00 -33.27 -5.79
C GLU A 30 53.64 -33.90 -5.50
N GLY A 31 53.23 -34.89 -6.30
CA GLY A 31 51.93 -35.53 -6.19
C GLY A 31 50.77 -34.60 -6.56
N ARG A 32 49.55 -35.14 -6.50
CA ARG A 32 48.34 -34.34 -6.73
C ARG A 32 48.11 -33.44 -5.51
N PRO A 33 47.94 -32.10 -5.68
CA PRO A 33 47.62 -31.22 -4.57
C PRO A 33 46.38 -31.73 -3.81
N ARG A 34 46.48 -31.84 -2.48
CA ARG A 34 45.34 -32.25 -1.65
C ARG A 34 44.24 -31.19 -1.77
N LYS A 35 43.02 -31.60 -2.15
CA LYS A 35 41.85 -30.70 -2.10
C LYS A 35 41.72 -30.15 -0.67
N PRO A 36 41.53 -28.84 -0.48
CA PRO A 36 41.18 -28.31 0.83
C PRO A 36 39.92 -29.02 1.31
N ARG A 37 39.94 -29.49 2.56
CA ARG A 37 38.72 -29.99 3.20
C ARG A 37 37.76 -28.81 3.25
N PRO A 38 36.50 -28.93 2.79
CA PRO A 38 35.53 -27.90 3.08
C PRO A 38 35.47 -27.74 4.60
N ASP A 39 35.51 -26.50 5.07
CA ASP A 39 35.15 -26.15 6.44
C ASP A 39 33.68 -26.55 6.61
N ASN A 40 33.45 -27.80 6.97
CA ASN A 40 32.23 -28.19 7.63
C ASN A 40 32.42 -27.73 9.08
N PRO A 41 31.89 -26.58 9.51
CA PRO A 41 31.60 -26.46 10.92
C PRO A 41 30.70 -27.68 11.22
N GLY A 42 31.12 -28.52 12.16
CA GLY A 42 30.21 -29.50 12.74
C GLY A 42 28.93 -28.79 13.19
N PRO A 43 27.78 -29.50 13.34
CA PRO A 43 26.51 -28.86 13.65
C PRO A 43 26.72 -27.84 14.77
N SER A 44 26.60 -26.56 14.42
CA SER A 44 26.72 -25.51 15.41
C SER A 44 25.57 -25.75 16.38
N ASN A 45 25.87 -26.09 17.62
CA ASN A 45 24.90 -26.06 18.73
C ASN A 45 24.55 -24.59 19.07
N ASP A 46 24.41 -23.77 18.04
CA ASP A 46 23.96 -22.40 18.13
C ASP A 46 22.43 -22.46 18.06
N PRO A 47 21.71 -22.10 19.15
CA PRO A 47 20.26 -22.05 19.15
C PRO A 47 19.71 -21.22 17.97
N SER A 48 20.45 -20.20 17.52
CA SER A 48 20.06 -19.37 16.37
C SER A 48 20.04 -20.16 15.06
N ALA A 49 20.98 -21.08 14.84
CA ALA A 49 21.06 -21.85 13.60
C ALA A 49 19.93 -22.89 13.50
N LEU A 50 19.56 -23.51 14.63
CA LEU A 50 18.41 -24.40 14.70
C LEU A 50 17.10 -23.62 14.51
N ASP A 51 16.95 -22.46 15.16
CA ASP A 51 15.77 -21.61 15.02
C ASP A 51 15.59 -21.12 13.58
N ASP A 52 16.68 -20.75 12.89
CA ASP A 52 16.65 -20.34 11.49
C ASP A 52 16.27 -21.51 10.55
N ALA A 53 16.82 -22.71 10.80
CA ALA A 53 16.43 -23.91 10.07
C ALA A 53 14.95 -24.26 10.28
N LEU A 54 14.45 -24.14 11.52
CA LEU A 54 13.04 -24.36 11.85
C LEU A 54 12.12 -23.31 11.21
N ARG A 55 12.51 -22.03 11.19
CA ARG A 55 11.76 -20.97 10.48
C ARG A 55 11.70 -21.24 8.98
N LYS A 56 12.82 -21.65 8.39
CA LYS A 56 12.90 -22.01 6.97
C LYS A 56 11.99 -23.20 6.63
N GLU A 57 11.97 -24.21 7.48
CA GLU A 57 11.13 -25.39 7.26
C GLU A 57 9.64 -25.09 7.52
N ARG A 58 9.32 -24.25 8.51
CA ARG A 58 7.96 -23.74 8.78
C ARG A 58 7.35 -23.07 7.56
N ASP A 59 8.15 -22.27 6.84
CA ASP A 59 7.69 -21.47 5.69
C ASP A 59 7.76 -22.26 4.37
N ARG A 60 8.23 -23.51 4.38
CA ARG A 60 8.28 -24.37 3.20
C ARG A 60 6.88 -24.74 2.73
N ARG A 61 6.67 -24.65 1.40
CA ARG A 61 5.49 -25.19 0.74
C ARG A 61 5.72 -26.62 0.30
N ILE A 62 4.76 -27.49 0.58
CA ILE A 62 4.77 -28.89 0.17
C ILE A 62 3.53 -29.21 -0.68
N ARG A 63 3.71 -30.11 -1.65
CA ARG A 63 2.63 -30.60 -2.48
C ARG A 63 1.86 -31.67 -1.71
N VAL A 64 0.56 -31.46 -1.51
CA VAL A 64 -0.33 -32.37 -0.80
C VAL A 64 -1.48 -32.75 -1.70
N THR A 65 -1.76 -34.05 -1.78
CA THR A 65 -2.94 -34.58 -2.46
C THR A 65 -4.00 -34.89 -1.42
N ASP A 66 -5.18 -34.30 -1.58
CA ASP A 66 -6.37 -34.61 -0.79
C ASP A 66 -7.55 -34.97 -1.70
N ALA A 67 -8.72 -35.23 -1.13
CA ALA A 67 -9.91 -35.64 -1.87
C ALA A 67 -10.39 -34.59 -2.91
N SER A 68 -9.91 -33.34 -2.82
CA SER A 68 -10.24 -32.26 -3.75
C SER A 68 -9.16 -32.03 -4.84
N GLY A 69 -8.09 -32.81 -4.81
CA GLY A 69 -6.99 -32.74 -5.79
C GLY A 69 -5.63 -32.49 -5.16
N THR A 70 -4.63 -32.26 -6.01
CA THR A 70 -3.25 -31.95 -5.58
C THR A 70 -3.07 -30.44 -5.48
N ARG A 71 -2.70 -29.95 -4.29
CA ARG A 71 -2.46 -28.53 -4.02
C ARG A 71 -1.15 -28.30 -3.26
N ASP A 72 -0.53 -27.16 -3.49
CA ASP A 72 0.63 -26.73 -2.70
C ASP A 72 0.15 -26.01 -1.43
N ALA A 73 0.53 -26.52 -0.26
CA ALA A 73 0.15 -26.00 1.06
C ALA A 73 1.39 -25.72 1.91
N ALA A 74 1.28 -24.80 2.89
CA ALA A 74 2.36 -24.56 3.84
C ALA A 74 2.51 -25.76 4.79
N LEU A 75 3.74 -26.11 5.17
CA LEU A 75 4.00 -27.27 6.04
C LEU A 75 3.19 -27.21 7.35
N THR A 76 3.10 -26.03 7.97
CA THR A 76 2.32 -25.80 9.20
C THR A 76 0.84 -26.13 9.03
N GLU A 77 0.23 -25.70 7.92
CA GLU A 77 -1.17 -25.99 7.59
C GLU A 77 -1.40 -27.50 7.50
N VAL A 78 -0.46 -28.22 6.87
CA VAL A 78 -0.56 -29.67 6.69
C VAL A 78 -0.42 -30.42 8.01
N ILE A 79 0.53 -30.02 8.86
CA ILE A 79 0.72 -30.60 10.20
C ILE A 79 -0.51 -30.38 11.06
N VAL A 80 -1.03 -29.15 11.11
CA VAL A 80 -2.24 -28.83 11.88
C VAL A 80 -3.43 -29.65 11.38
N ARG A 81 -3.61 -29.76 10.05
CA ARG A 81 -4.71 -30.55 9.46
C ARG A 81 -4.60 -32.05 9.78
N ALA A 82 -3.39 -32.62 9.78
CA ALA A 82 -3.17 -34.00 10.17
C ALA A 82 -3.48 -34.23 11.66
N LEU A 83 -3.00 -33.31 12.53
CA LEU A 83 -3.28 -33.33 13.96
C LEU A 83 -4.79 -33.28 14.24
N THR A 84 -5.52 -32.36 13.61
CA THR A 84 -6.97 -32.24 13.79
C THR A 84 -7.71 -33.46 13.26
N ASN A 85 -7.30 -34.03 12.12
CA ASN A 85 -7.91 -35.25 11.59
C ASN A 85 -7.73 -36.44 12.52
N ASN A 86 -6.55 -36.60 13.14
CA ASN A 86 -6.31 -37.66 14.11
C ASN A 86 -7.09 -37.45 15.41
N ALA A 87 -7.23 -36.19 15.85
CA ALA A 87 -8.06 -35.84 17.00
C ALA A 87 -9.55 -36.17 16.76
N ILE A 88 -10.08 -35.88 15.56
CA ILE A 88 -11.46 -36.21 15.16
C ILE A 88 -11.68 -37.73 15.15
N LYS A 89 -10.67 -38.51 14.73
CA LYS A 89 -10.74 -39.98 14.71
C LYS A 89 -10.64 -40.65 16.09
N GLY A 90 -10.49 -39.88 17.17
CA GLY A 90 -10.50 -40.41 18.54
C GLY A 90 -9.11 -40.68 19.16
N ASP A 91 -8.02 -40.24 18.52
CA ASP A 91 -6.69 -40.33 19.16
C ASP A 91 -6.63 -39.36 20.35
N VAL A 92 -6.59 -39.90 21.56
CA VAL A 92 -6.59 -39.15 22.83
C VAL A 92 -5.39 -38.21 22.94
N ARG A 93 -4.21 -38.58 22.42
CA ARG A 93 -3.02 -37.71 22.45
C ARG A 93 -3.18 -36.54 21.49
N ALA A 94 -3.67 -36.81 20.28
CA ALA A 94 -3.96 -35.77 19.29
C ALA A 94 -5.06 -34.82 19.78
N GLN A 95 -6.12 -35.34 20.42
CA GLN A 95 -7.17 -34.54 21.04
C GLN A 95 -6.63 -33.62 22.15
N ARG A 96 -5.77 -34.14 23.03
CA ARG A 96 -5.16 -33.35 24.09
C ARG A 96 -4.32 -32.20 23.53
N GLU A 97 -3.47 -32.48 22.54
CA GLU A 97 -2.62 -31.44 21.94
C GLU A 97 -3.46 -30.42 21.15
N ALA A 98 -4.46 -30.87 20.39
CA ALA A 98 -5.36 -29.97 19.66
C ALA A 98 -6.13 -29.04 20.62
N LEU A 99 -6.70 -29.57 21.71
CA LEU A 99 -7.40 -28.77 22.72
C LEU A 99 -6.47 -27.77 23.42
N LYS A 100 -5.21 -28.15 23.67
CA LYS A 100 -4.20 -27.23 24.23
C LYS A 100 -3.93 -26.07 23.27
N LEU A 101 -3.68 -26.36 22.00
CA LEU A 101 -3.43 -25.33 20.97
C LEU A 101 -4.62 -24.39 20.79
N LEU A 102 -5.86 -24.91 20.83
CA LEU A 102 -7.07 -24.10 20.77
C LEU A 102 -7.19 -23.15 21.97
N ARG A 103 -6.96 -23.63 23.20
CA ARG A 103 -6.96 -22.76 24.39
C ARG A 103 -5.88 -21.68 24.34
N GLU A 104 -4.69 -22.02 23.85
CA GLU A 104 -3.62 -21.03 23.65
C GLU A 104 -4.00 -20.00 22.58
N LEU A 105 -4.66 -20.42 21.50
CA LEU A 105 -5.17 -19.52 20.47
C LEU A 105 -6.24 -18.58 21.04
N ASP A 106 -7.24 -19.12 21.74
CA ASP A 106 -8.29 -18.34 22.40
C ASP A 106 -7.68 -17.32 23.39
N GLY A 107 -6.66 -17.73 24.15
CA GLY A 107 -5.94 -16.84 25.06
C GLY A 107 -5.20 -15.71 24.35
N ARG A 108 -4.53 -16.01 23.22
CA ARG A 108 -3.85 -15.00 22.39
C ARG A 108 -4.86 -14.05 21.73
N ASP A 109 -5.98 -14.57 21.24
CA ASP A 109 -7.04 -13.78 20.62
C ASP A 109 -7.73 -12.88 21.66
N ALA A 110 -8.02 -13.38 22.86
CA ALA A 110 -8.54 -12.57 23.95
C ALA A 110 -7.56 -11.46 24.37
N ALA A 111 -6.26 -11.78 24.50
CA ALA A 111 -5.23 -10.80 24.80
C ALA A 111 -5.11 -9.74 23.69
N ARG A 112 -5.18 -10.15 22.43
CA ARG A 112 -5.18 -9.24 21.27
C ARG A 112 -6.40 -8.31 21.28
N LEU A 113 -7.60 -8.85 21.46
CA LEU A 113 -8.83 -8.06 21.54
C LEU A 113 -8.79 -7.07 22.69
N LYS A 114 -8.27 -7.48 23.86
CA LYS A 114 -8.07 -6.60 25.01
C LYS A 114 -7.08 -5.48 24.69
N ALA A 115 -5.94 -5.80 24.10
CA ALA A 115 -4.94 -4.79 23.71
C ALA A 115 -5.48 -3.84 22.63
N GLU A 116 -6.28 -4.33 21.68
CA GLU A 116 -6.95 -3.49 20.68
C GLU A 116 -7.98 -2.55 21.34
N ALA A 117 -8.75 -3.05 22.33
CA ALA A 117 -9.70 -2.23 23.09
C ALA A 117 -9.00 -1.16 23.93
N GLU A 118 -7.93 -1.51 24.65
CA GLU A 118 -7.10 -0.58 25.42
C GLU A 118 -6.50 0.51 24.52
N ARG A 119 -5.98 0.14 23.35
CA ARG A 119 -5.46 1.10 22.36
C ARG A 119 -6.54 2.07 21.87
N LYS A 120 -7.72 1.56 21.52
CA LYS A 120 -8.85 2.39 21.08
C LYS A 120 -9.29 3.36 22.17
N GLN A 121 -9.37 2.87 23.41
CA GLN A 121 -9.71 3.69 24.57
C GLN A 121 -8.66 4.79 24.79
N HIS A 122 -7.38 4.45 24.74
CA HIS A 122 -6.30 5.42 24.90
C HIS A 122 -6.33 6.49 23.79
N GLN A 123 -6.55 6.10 22.54
CA GLN A 123 -6.70 7.03 21.42
C GLN A 123 -7.92 7.95 21.60
N PHE A 124 -9.04 7.41 22.10
CA PHE A 124 -10.25 8.17 22.38
C PHE A 124 -10.01 9.23 23.48
N GLU A 125 -9.28 8.89 24.53
CA GLU A 125 -8.90 9.83 25.58
C GLU A 125 -7.96 10.93 25.08
N GLN A 126 -6.99 10.56 24.24
CA GLN A 126 -6.08 11.51 23.61
C GLN A 126 -6.82 12.52 22.72
N ILE A 127 -7.75 12.08 21.88
CA ILE A 127 -8.48 12.99 20.99
C ILE A 127 -9.44 13.91 21.77
N CYS A 128 -10.04 13.42 22.86
CA CYS A 128 -10.86 14.25 23.76
C CYS A 128 -10.02 15.35 24.40
N THR A 129 -8.85 14.98 24.92
CA THR A 129 -7.89 15.92 25.52
C THR A 129 -7.39 16.95 24.51
N LEU A 130 -7.06 16.50 23.30
CA LEU A 130 -6.63 17.38 22.19
C LEU A 130 -7.72 18.40 21.84
N LYS A 131 -8.98 17.97 21.68
CA LYS A 131 -10.09 18.87 21.36
C LYS A 131 -10.27 19.96 22.41
N GLN A 132 -10.22 19.60 23.69
CA GLN A 132 -10.32 20.56 24.79
C GLN A 132 -9.13 21.52 24.82
N HIS A 133 -7.91 21.01 24.64
CA HIS A 133 -6.70 21.82 24.61
C HIS A 133 -6.73 22.83 23.46
N LYS A 134 -7.09 22.38 22.24
CA LYS A 134 -7.24 23.26 21.07
C LYS A 134 -8.34 24.30 21.29
N ALA A 135 -9.50 23.92 21.84
CA ALA A 135 -10.57 24.88 22.16
C ALA A 135 -10.09 26.00 23.09
N ARG A 136 -9.27 25.68 24.10
CA ARG A 136 -8.69 26.68 25.02
C ARG A 136 -7.71 27.62 24.32
N ILE A 137 -6.83 27.09 23.49
CA ILE A 137 -5.87 27.89 22.71
C ILE A 137 -6.61 28.85 21.77
N TRP A 138 -7.58 28.33 21.01
CA TRP A 138 -8.39 29.14 20.10
C TRP A 138 -9.19 30.22 20.83
N ALA A 139 -9.78 29.91 21.99
CA ALA A 139 -10.49 30.88 22.80
C ALA A 139 -9.56 31.96 23.43
N ALA A 140 -8.28 31.67 23.65
CA ALA A 140 -7.30 32.64 24.10
C ALA A 140 -6.83 33.54 22.95
N ALA A 141 -6.52 32.95 21.80
CA ALA A 141 -6.08 33.67 20.60
C ALA A 141 -7.18 34.61 20.07
N ALA A 142 -8.44 34.16 20.08
CA ALA A 142 -9.60 34.97 19.69
C ALA A 142 -9.75 36.25 20.54
N ARG A 143 -9.38 36.23 21.83
CA ARG A 143 -9.40 37.43 22.69
C ARG A 143 -8.35 38.46 22.30
N GLN A 144 -7.27 38.01 21.68
CA GLN A 144 -6.16 38.85 21.22
C GLN A 144 -6.29 39.22 19.74
N GLY A 145 -7.32 38.72 19.05
CA GLY A 145 -7.52 38.95 17.61
C GLY A 145 -6.45 38.32 16.72
N VAL A 146 -5.68 37.36 17.25
CA VAL A 146 -4.61 36.67 16.53
C VAL A 146 -4.97 35.21 16.31
N GLU A 147 -4.42 34.60 15.26
CA GLU A 147 -4.53 33.15 15.05
C GLU A 147 -3.46 32.42 15.88
N PRO A 148 -3.76 31.23 16.43
CA PRO A 148 -2.75 30.43 17.13
C PRO A 148 -1.58 30.03 16.20
N GLU A 149 -0.37 29.94 16.77
CA GLU A 149 0.85 29.52 16.04
C GLU A 149 0.71 28.12 15.40
N ALA A 150 0.02 27.19 16.08
CA ALA A 150 -0.30 25.86 15.56
C ALA A 150 -1.83 25.66 15.46
N PRO A 151 -2.49 26.19 14.41
CA PRO A 151 -3.95 26.23 14.30
C PRO A 151 -4.59 24.88 13.97
N TRP A 152 -3.78 23.84 13.73
CA TRP A 152 -4.21 22.51 13.28
C TRP A 152 -4.12 21.46 14.40
N PRO A 153 -5.09 20.53 14.51
CA PRO A 153 -6.44 20.63 13.96
C PRO A 153 -7.26 21.70 14.70
N HIS A 154 -8.26 22.26 14.03
CA HIS A 154 -9.19 23.20 14.67
C HIS A 154 -10.21 22.43 15.53
N PRO A 155 -10.60 22.95 16.71
CA PRO A 155 -11.48 22.24 17.64
C PRO A 155 -12.84 21.84 17.03
N ASP A 156 -13.45 22.70 16.21
CA ASP A 156 -14.74 22.44 15.57
C ASP A 156 -14.69 21.37 14.49
N ASP A 157 -13.49 21.10 13.96
CA ASP A 157 -13.29 20.07 12.94
C ASP A 157 -13.01 18.68 13.56
N ILE A 158 -12.95 18.57 14.89
CA ILE A 158 -12.79 17.31 15.62
C ILE A 158 -14.17 16.79 16.03
N PHE A 159 -14.60 15.68 15.44
CA PHE A 159 -15.86 15.01 15.73
C PHE A 159 -15.61 13.85 16.69
N ILE A 160 -16.35 13.81 17.79
CA ILE A 160 -16.24 12.77 18.81
C ILE A 160 -17.65 12.27 19.09
N ASN A 161 -17.86 10.97 18.91
CA ASN A 161 -19.09 10.29 19.33
C ASN A 161 -18.80 9.51 20.61
N ALA A 162 -19.24 10.06 21.74
CA ALA A 162 -19.03 9.46 23.05
C ALA A 162 -19.82 8.15 23.26
N ALA A 163 -20.92 7.95 22.53
CA ALA A 163 -21.73 6.73 22.67
C ALA A 163 -21.08 5.53 21.97
N THR A 164 -20.41 5.76 20.83
CA THR A 164 -19.77 4.69 20.04
C THR A 164 -18.26 4.61 20.24
N GLY A 165 -17.64 5.59 20.91
CA GLY A 165 -16.19 5.70 21.05
C GLY A 165 -15.47 6.02 19.73
N SER A 166 -16.20 6.44 18.69
CA SER A 166 -15.61 6.78 17.39
C SER A 166 -15.30 8.27 17.31
N TRP A 167 -14.25 8.61 16.55
CA TRP A 167 -13.85 9.98 16.32
C TRP A 167 -13.33 10.16 14.90
N SER A 168 -13.38 11.40 14.41
CA SER A 168 -12.80 11.78 13.13
C SER A 168 -12.36 13.24 13.16
N VAL A 169 -11.44 13.61 12.28
CA VAL A 169 -11.02 15.00 12.09
C VAL A 169 -11.26 15.38 10.63
N ARG A 170 -11.82 16.55 10.42
CA ARG A 170 -11.97 17.15 9.09
C ARG A 170 -10.84 18.14 8.84
N GLY A 171 -10.19 18.09 7.68
CA GLY A 171 -9.06 18.97 7.41
C GLY A 171 -7.72 18.46 7.96
N PRO A 172 -6.68 19.31 7.91
CA PRO A 172 -5.33 18.93 8.28
C PRO A 172 -5.21 18.72 9.79
N PHE A 173 -4.49 17.67 10.16
CA PHE A 173 -4.15 17.34 11.53
C PHE A 173 -2.83 18.00 11.91
N THR A 174 -1.87 18.06 10.98
CA THR A 174 -0.56 18.72 11.14
C THR A 174 -0.29 19.72 10.01
N GLU A 175 0.80 20.47 10.13
CA GLU A 175 1.27 21.36 9.07
C GLU A 175 1.71 20.59 7.80
N GLU A 176 2.20 19.37 7.97
CA GLU A 176 2.61 18.48 6.88
C GLU A 176 1.44 18.09 5.96
N ASP A 177 0.21 18.12 6.48
CA ASP A 177 -1.00 17.83 5.73
C ASP A 177 -1.42 19.00 4.81
N LEU A 178 -0.92 20.23 5.07
CA LEU A 178 -1.36 21.44 4.37
C LEU A 178 -1.23 21.40 2.85
N PRO A 179 -0.14 20.87 2.24
CA PRO A 179 -0.04 20.76 0.79
C PRO A 179 -1.24 20.02 0.18
N PHE A 180 -1.66 18.91 0.80
CA PHE A 180 -2.82 18.14 0.34
C PHE A 180 -4.11 18.92 0.46
N PHE A 181 -4.37 19.59 1.59
CA PHE A 181 -5.61 20.35 1.76
C PHE A 181 -5.64 21.64 0.92
N ASN A 182 -4.48 22.24 0.63
CA ASN A 182 -4.34 23.34 -0.32
C ASN A 182 -4.66 22.87 -1.75
N TYR A 183 -4.23 21.66 -2.12
CA TYR A 183 -4.63 21.03 -3.38
C TYR A 183 -6.13 20.77 -3.44
N CYS A 184 -6.74 20.19 -2.39
CA CYS A 184 -8.19 19.99 -2.30
C CYS A 184 -8.95 21.32 -2.47
N ARG A 185 -8.45 22.39 -1.84
CA ARG A 185 -9.03 23.73 -1.96
C ARG A 185 -8.92 24.27 -3.39
N ALA A 186 -7.77 24.11 -4.04
CA ALA A 186 -7.60 24.51 -5.44
C ALA A 186 -8.54 23.73 -6.38
N GLN A 187 -8.71 22.42 -6.14
CA GLN A 187 -9.64 21.58 -6.91
C GLN A 187 -11.08 22.07 -6.77
N ARG A 188 -11.51 22.36 -5.55
CA ARG A 188 -12.82 22.97 -5.30
C ARG A 188 -12.96 24.28 -6.07
N ASP A 189 -12.01 25.19 -5.96
CA ASP A 189 -12.09 26.52 -6.58
C ASP A 189 -12.19 26.42 -8.11
N ALA A 190 -11.42 25.52 -8.73
CA ALA A 190 -11.49 25.26 -10.17
C ALA A 190 -12.85 24.71 -10.61
N LEU A 191 -13.40 23.74 -9.88
CA LEU A 191 -14.72 23.15 -10.18
C LEU A 191 -15.86 24.14 -9.93
N PHE A 192 -15.74 24.99 -8.91
CA PHE A 192 -16.71 26.05 -8.62
C PHE A 192 -16.70 27.13 -9.72
N ALA A 193 -15.52 27.56 -10.18
CA ALA A 193 -15.39 28.46 -11.32
C ALA A 193 -15.92 27.85 -12.62
N ARG A 194 -15.70 26.54 -12.83
CA ARG A 194 -16.27 25.79 -13.97
C ARG A 194 -17.79 25.79 -13.93
N LEU A 195 -18.40 25.51 -12.76
CA LEU A 195 -19.84 25.56 -12.58
C LEU A 195 -20.41 26.92 -12.98
N ALA A 196 -19.82 28.01 -12.48
CA ALA A 196 -20.24 29.37 -12.83
C ALA A 196 -20.18 29.63 -14.35
N LEU A 197 -19.09 29.19 -15.00
CA LEU A 197 -18.91 29.36 -16.44
C LEU A 197 -19.95 28.56 -17.24
N ASP A 198 -20.20 27.31 -16.85
CA ASP A 198 -21.17 26.44 -17.51
C ASP A 198 -22.59 27.01 -17.38
N LEU A 199 -22.96 27.53 -16.19
CA LEU A 199 -24.26 28.19 -15.98
C LEU A 199 -24.41 29.44 -16.86
N CYS A 200 -23.39 30.28 -16.97
CA CYS A 200 -23.42 31.47 -17.83
C CYS A 200 -23.47 31.15 -19.33
N GLN A 201 -22.92 30.00 -19.74
CA GLN A 201 -22.90 29.57 -21.14
C GLN A 201 -24.10 28.70 -21.52
N SER A 202 -24.79 28.10 -20.55
CA SER A 202 -25.90 27.19 -20.82
C SER A 202 -27.16 27.95 -21.24
N LYS A 203 -27.77 27.52 -22.35
CA LYS A 203 -29.23 27.54 -22.49
C LYS A 203 -29.74 26.41 -21.59
N ALA A 204 -30.80 26.62 -20.82
CA ALA A 204 -31.33 25.84 -19.67
C ALA A 204 -31.43 24.29 -19.75
N GLN A 205 -30.93 23.60 -20.78
CA GLN A 205 -31.22 22.19 -21.10
C GLN A 205 -30.06 21.18 -20.98
N ASN A 206 -28.88 21.53 -20.48
CA ASN A 206 -27.76 20.57 -20.37
C ASN A 206 -27.30 20.31 -18.93
N ILE A 207 -28.17 19.66 -18.16
CA ILE A 207 -27.95 19.21 -16.77
C ILE A 207 -26.66 18.37 -16.62
N ALA A 208 -26.26 17.63 -17.66
CA ALA A 208 -25.06 16.79 -17.64
C ALA A 208 -23.71 17.55 -17.62
N ARG A 209 -23.64 18.78 -18.17
CA ARG A 209 -22.42 19.62 -18.06
C ARG A 209 -22.30 20.23 -16.67
N THR A 210 -23.43 20.60 -16.06
CA THR A 210 -23.51 21.08 -14.67
C THR A 210 -23.05 20.01 -13.66
N SER A 211 -23.13 18.72 -14.00
CA SER A 211 -22.77 17.61 -13.12
C SER A 211 -21.29 17.57 -12.70
N ILE A 212 -20.35 17.94 -13.57
CA ILE A 212 -18.90 17.95 -13.21
C ILE A 212 -18.60 19.14 -12.29
N GLY A 213 -19.16 20.32 -12.60
CA GLY A 213 -19.04 21.49 -11.75
C GLY A 213 -19.48 21.20 -10.31
N ASN A 214 -20.62 20.53 -10.13
CA ASN A 214 -21.17 20.15 -8.81
C ASN A 214 -20.24 19.28 -7.94
N LEU A 215 -19.20 18.66 -8.51
CA LEU A 215 -18.21 17.92 -7.73
C LEU A 215 -17.36 18.83 -6.82
N TRP A 216 -17.44 20.16 -6.97
CA TRP A 216 -16.82 21.09 -6.02
C TRP A 216 -17.28 20.84 -4.57
N VAL A 217 -18.54 20.41 -4.37
CA VAL A 217 -19.11 20.14 -3.03
C VAL A 217 -18.38 18.99 -2.34
N TYR A 218 -17.96 17.98 -3.10
CA TYR A 218 -17.17 16.87 -2.57
C TYR A 218 -15.84 17.38 -2.00
N TRP A 219 -15.11 18.19 -2.76
CA TRP A 219 -13.84 18.76 -2.32
C TRP A 219 -14.03 19.73 -1.16
N ASP A 220 -15.06 20.57 -1.18
CA ASP A 220 -15.39 21.49 -0.08
C ASP A 220 -15.66 20.73 1.23
N SER A 221 -16.40 19.62 1.17
CA SER A 221 -16.73 18.81 2.35
C SER A 221 -15.52 18.23 3.09
N LYS A 222 -14.38 18.06 2.38
CA LYS A 222 -13.12 17.56 2.95
C LYS A 222 -12.33 18.64 3.68
N LEU A 223 -12.58 19.91 3.36
CA LEU A 223 -11.86 21.04 3.94
C LEU A 223 -12.36 21.32 5.37
N PRO A 224 -11.49 21.91 6.23
CA PRO A 224 -11.90 22.53 7.49
C PRO A 224 -13.13 23.41 7.31
N LYS A 225 -14.03 23.44 8.29
CA LYS A 225 -15.27 24.25 8.19
C LYS A 225 -14.99 25.72 7.84
N ARG A 226 -13.93 26.30 8.42
CA ARG A 226 -13.47 27.67 8.13
C ARG A 226 -13.03 27.94 6.68
N TRP A 227 -12.70 26.89 5.94
CA TRP A 227 -12.32 27.00 4.53
C TRP A 227 -13.49 26.71 3.61
N GLN A 228 -14.57 26.12 4.11
CA GLN A 228 -15.73 25.76 3.30
C GLN A 228 -16.44 26.99 2.76
N ILE A 229 -16.96 26.87 1.55
CA ILE A 229 -17.75 27.93 0.91
C ILE A 229 -19.21 27.54 0.75
N LEU A 230 -19.59 26.30 1.11
CA LEU A 230 -20.94 25.80 0.93
C LEU A 230 -22.00 26.67 1.61
N ASP A 231 -21.74 27.19 2.80
CA ASP A 231 -22.72 28.02 3.52
C ASP A 231 -22.95 29.38 2.83
N ASP A 232 -21.95 29.88 2.09
CA ASP A 232 -21.97 31.15 1.36
C ASP A 232 -21.98 30.95 -0.17
N PHE A 233 -22.46 29.81 -0.66
CA PHE A 233 -22.22 29.45 -2.05
C PHE A 233 -22.97 30.37 -3.03
N GLU A 234 -24.21 30.77 -2.72
CA GLU A 234 -25.05 31.62 -3.58
C GLU A 234 -24.41 32.98 -3.87
N PRO A 235 -24.02 33.80 -2.87
CA PRO A 235 -23.40 35.09 -3.15
C PRO A 235 -22.06 34.95 -3.88
N ARG A 236 -21.28 33.90 -3.59
CA ARG A 236 -20.01 33.63 -4.28
C ARG A 236 -20.22 33.24 -5.73
N LEU A 237 -21.25 32.43 -6.01
CA LEU A 237 -21.62 32.02 -7.35
C LEU A 237 -22.09 33.22 -8.17
N MET A 238 -22.96 34.06 -7.60
CA MET A 238 -23.45 35.28 -8.26
C MET A 238 -22.30 36.26 -8.57
N ALA A 239 -21.34 36.41 -7.66
CA ALA A 239 -20.16 37.26 -7.87
C ALA A 239 -19.28 36.77 -9.04
N LEU A 240 -19.28 35.47 -9.35
CA LEU A 240 -18.63 34.93 -10.54
C LEU A 240 -19.48 35.12 -11.80
N MET A 241 -20.79 34.88 -11.70
CA MET A 241 -21.71 34.94 -12.83
C MET A 241 -21.93 36.36 -13.38
N VAL A 242 -21.77 37.41 -12.56
CA VAL A 242 -21.85 38.82 -13.00
C VAL A 242 -20.61 39.25 -13.80
N ARG A 243 -19.51 38.49 -13.75
CA ARG A 243 -18.29 38.82 -14.52
C ARG A 243 -18.54 38.66 -16.02
N ARG A 244 -17.78 39.41 -16.83
CA ARG A 244 -17.78 39.17 -18.28
C ARG A 244 -17.25 37.76 -18.55
N LEU A 245 -17.81 37.07 -19.54
CA LEU A 245 -17.43 35.69 -19.86
C LEU A 245 -15.90 35.51 -20.08
N ARG A 246 -15.23 36.50 -20.67
CA ARG A 246 -13.77 36.48 -20.86
C ARG A 246 -13.01 36.49 -19.52
N ASP A 247 -13.48 37.27 -18.54
CA ASP A 247 -12.84 37.42 -17.24
C ASP A 247 -13.09 36.17 -16.39
N LEU A 248 -14.27 35.54 -16.53
CA LEU A 248 -14.59 34.27 -15.88
C LEU A 248 -13.77 33.09 -16.44
N ARG A 249 -13.51 33.07 -17.76
CA ARG A 249 -12.60 32.09 -18.38
C ARG A 249 -11.16 32.26 -17.86
N ALA A 250 -10.66 33.49 -17.83
CA ALA A 250 -9.33 33.77 -17.29
C ALA A 250 -9.21 33.39 -15.80
N HIS A 251 -10.26 33.62 -15.02
CA HIS A 251 -10.30 33.20 -13.62
C HIS A 251 -10.21 31.68 -13.47
N LEU A 252 -11.00 30.93 -14.24
CA LEU A 252 -10.95 29.47 -14.27
C LEU A 252 -9.57 28.94 -14.69
N GLU A 253 -8.94 29.52 -15.71
CA GLU A 253 -7.57 29.15 -16.09
C GLU A 253 -6.58 29.35 -14.96
N GLY A 254 -6.69 30.46 -14.22
CA GLY A 254 -5.87 30.71 -13.04
C GLY A 254 -6.09 29.66 -11.94
N CYS A 255 -7.34 29.24 -11.70
CA CYS A 255 -7.64 28.15 -10.78
C CYS A 255 -7.05 26.81 -11.23
N LEU A 256 -7.12 26.49 -12.53
CA LEU A 256 -6.56 25.24 -13.07
C LEU A 256 -5.04 25.20 -12.97
N ARG A 257 -4.33 26.29 -13.27
CA ARG A 257 -2.87 26.38 -13.07
C ARG A 257 -2.50 26.15 -11.60
N ARG A 258 -3.25 26.74 -10.67
CA ARG A 258 -3.02 26.52 -9.23
C ARG A 258 -3.21 25.04 -8.83
N VAL A 259 -4.13 24.33 -9.47
CA VAL A 259 -4.30 22.87 -9.24
C VAL A 259 -3.08 22.10 -9.72
N GLU A 260 -2.51 22.48 -10.86
CA GLU A 260 -1.28 21.87 -11.40
C GLU A 260 -0.07 22.16 -10.51
N ASP A 261 0.10 23.41 -10.07
CA ASP A 261 1.20 23.82 -9.18
C ASP A 261 1.20 23.09 -7.83
N LEU A 262 -0.01 22.83 -7.30
CA LEU A 262 -0.20 22.17 -6.02
C LEU A 262 -0.39 20.65 -6.15
N ARG A 263 -0.29 20.10 -7.36
CA ARG A 263 -0.52 18.68 -7.60
C ARG A 263 0.50 17.86 -6.81
N PRO A 264 0.06 16.98 -5.89
CA PRO A 264 1.00 16.22 -5.08
C PRO A 264 1.77 15.21 -5.96
N THR A 265 3.09 15.11 -5.75
CA THR A 265 4.00 14.19 -6.48
C THR A 265 3.64 12.71 -6.22
N SER A 266 2.97 12.45 -5.11
CA SER A 266 2.34 11.18 -4.74
C SER A 266 1.05 11.55 -4.01
N MET A 267 -0.12 11.03 -4.42
CA MET A 267 -1.30 11.09 -3.55
C MET A 267 -0.91 10.37 -2.25
N HIS A 268 -0.73 11.12 -1.16
CA HIS A 268 -0.18 10.57 0.08
C HIS A 268 -0.95 9.33 0.55
N GLY A 269 -0.19 8.22 0.66
CA GLY A 269 -0.49 7.05 1.48
C GLY A 269 -1.56 6.10 0.94
N PRO A 270 -1.46 4.79 1.22
CA PRO A 270 -2.56 3.87 0.96
C PRO A 270 -3.80 4.40 1.68
N MET A 271 -4.85 4.73 0.91
CA MET A 271 -6.17 5.01 1.45
C MET A 271 -6.51 3.92 2.47
N ASP A 272 -6.97 4.31 3.65
CA ASP A 272 -7.45 3.32 4.60
C ASP A 272 -8.57 2.48 3.94
N LYS A 273 -8.71 1.23 4.38
CA LYS A 273 -9.58 0.25 3.73
C LYS A 273 -11.06 0.69 3.68
N GLU A 274 -11.48 1.56 4.58
CA GLU A 274 -12.85 2.04 4.73
C GLU A 274 -13.14 3.24 3.81
N THR A 275 -12.19 4.16 3.71
CA THR A 275 -12.15 5.24 2.71
C THR A 275 -12.07 4.64 1.31
N TYR A 276 -11.26 3.61 1.09
CA TYR A 276 -11.15 2.91 -0.18
C TYR A 276 -12.48 2.28 -0.63
N ARG A 277 -13.18 1.66 0.33
CA ARG A 277 -14.48 1.04 0.09
C ARG A 277 -15.53 2.09 -0.26
N SER A 278 -15.52 3.22 0.44
CA SER A 278 -16.43 4.34 0.22
C SER A 278 -16.21 5.00 -1.14
N VAL A 279 -14.95 5.25 -1.51
CA VAL A 279 -14.56 5.77 -2.83
C VAL A 279 -15.01 4.79 -3.92
N ASN A 280 -14.80 3.49 -3.75
CA ASN A 280 -15.27 2.49 -4.71
C ASN A 280 -16.80 2.46 -4.87
N VAL A 281 -17.57 2.73 -3.81
CA VAL A 281 -19.04 2.79 -3.88
C VAL A 281 -19.47 4.04 -4.66
N VAL A 282 -18.90 5.20 -4.35
CA VAL A 282 -19.26 6.49 -4.96
C VAL A 282 -18.80 6.55 -6.41
N MET A 283 -17.58 6.10 -6.70
CA MET A 283 -16.96 6.16 -8.01
C MET A 283 -17.34 4.98 -8.90
N LYS A 284 -18.01 3.94 -8.38
CA LYS A 284 -18.40 2.74 -9.14
C LYS A 284 -19.06 3.04 -10.50
N PRO A 285 -20.04 3.95 -10.59
CA PRO A 285 -20.72 4.22 -11.86
C PRO A 285 -19.77 4.86 -12.88
N LEU A 286 -18.85 5.71 -12.41
CA LEU A 286 -17.86 6.38 -13.25
C LEU A 286 -16.78 5.39 -13.70
N LEU A 287 -16.24 4.60 -12.78
CA LEU A 287 -15.22 3.58 -13.06
C LEU A 287 -15.75 2.56 -14.08
N GLN A 288 -16.97 2.07 -13.89
CA GLN A 288 -17.63 1.13 -14.83
C GLN A 288 -17.83 1.75 -16.21
N ARG A 289 -18.23 3.03 -16.28
CA ARG A 289 -18.37 3.77 -17.55
C ARG A 289 -17.06 3.84 -18.33
N TYR A 290 -15.91 3.84 -17.66
CA TYR A 290 -14.59 3.85 -18.27
C TYR A 290 -13.93 2.46 -18.34
N GLY A 291 -14.64 1.39 -17.99
CA GLY A 291 -14.16 0.01 -18.11
C GLY A 291 -13.35 -0.52 -16.92
N TYR A 292 -13.31 0.21 -15.80
CA TYR A 292 -12.62 -0.18 -14.57
C TYR A 292 -13.59 -0.75 -13.54
N ARG A 293 -13.22 -1.84 -12.88
CA ARG A 293 -14.05 -2.53 -11.87
C ARG A 293 -13.88 -1.94 -10.47
N SER A 294 -12.77 -1.24 -10.23
CA SER A 294 -12.45 -0.62 -8.94
C SER A 294 -11.45 0.52 -9.10
N GLN A 295 -11.38 1.38 -8.08
CA GLN A 295 -10.38 2.43 -7.93
C GLN A 295 -8.94 1.87 -7.98
N ALA A 296 -8.72 0.62 -7.53
CA ALA A 296 -7.39 -0.01 -7.56
C ALA A 296 -6.93 -0.35 -8.96
N GLU A 297 -7.89 -0.76 -9.79
CA GLU A 297 -7.63 -1.07 -11.18
C GLU A 297 -7.35 0.21 -11.97
N PHE A 298 -8.07 1.28 -11.66
CA PHE A 298 -7.84 2.60 -12.22
C PHE A 298 -6.48 3.18 -11.82
N GLU A 299 -6.12 3.16 -10.53
CA GLU A 299 -4.83 3.66 -10.03
C GLU A 299 -3.66 2.88 -10.64
N ARG A 300 -3.73 1.54 -10.71
CA ARG A 300 -2.72 0.72 -11.40
C ARG A 300 -2.61 1.05 -12.90
N ALA A 301 -3.73 1.32 -13.57
CA ALA A 301 -3.70 1.73 -14.96
C ALA A 301 -3.08 3.13 -15.12
N TYR A 302 -3.36 4.05 -14.22
CA TYR A 302 -2.74 5.37 -14.20
C TYR A 302 -1.23 5.30 -13.94
N GLU A 303 -0.77 4.44 -13.03
CA GLU A 303 0.66 4.21 -12.79
C GLU A 303 1.39 3.62 -14.01
N LEU A 304 0.70 2.80 -14.81
CA LEU A 304 1.26 2.17 -15.99
C LEU A 304 1.24 3.06 -17.24
N PHE A 305 0.24 3.92 -17.40
CA PHE A 305 -0.03 4.66 -18.64
C PHE A 305 0.00 6.19 -18.49
N GLY A 306 0.06 6.72 -17.26
CA GLY A 306 0.10 8.16 -17.01
C GLY A 306 -1.07 8.92 -17.64
N GLU A 307 -0.75 9.99 -18.39
CA GLU A 307 -1.75 10.81 -19.10
C GLU A 307 -2.24 10.16 -20.41
N ASP A 308 -1.51 9.17 -20.94
CA ASP A 308 -1.87 8.37 -22.12
C ASP A 308 -2.79 7.19 -21.75
N MET A 309 -3.66 7.39 -20.77
CA MET A 309 -4.54 6.35 -20.28
C MET A 309 -5.53 5.92 -21.39
N PRO A 310 -5.75 4.61 -21.59
CA PRO A 310 -6.68 4.13 -22.60
C PRO A 310 -8.14 4.34 -22.16
N TRP A 311 -8.65 5.56 -22.36
CA TRP A 311 -10.07 5.87 -22.21
C TRP A 311 -10.86 5.33 -23.42
N PRO A 312 -12.14 4.95 -23.23
CA PRO A 312 -12.59 3.61 -22.84
C PRO A 312 -12.31 2.52 -23.90
N LYS A 313 -12.29 1.24 -23.48
CA LYS A 313 -12.64 0.12 -24.39
C LYS A 313 -14.13 0.23 -24.72
N THR A 314 -14.49 1.03 -25.73
CA THR A 314 -15.82 0.98 -26.32
C THR A 314 -16.01 -0.41 -26.92
N GLY A 315 -16.88 -1.21 -26.29
CA GLY A 315 -17.64 -2.20 -27.04
C GLY A 315 -18.47 -1.47 -28.11
N SER A 316 -18.53 -2.11 -29.27
CA SER A 316 -19.36 -1.78 -30.43
C SER A 316 -20.81 -1.44 -30.09
#